data_AF-A0A438F0Q7-F1
#
_entry.id   AF-A0A438F0Q7-F1
#
_cell.length_a   1.000
_cell.length_b   1.000
_cell.length_c   1.000
_cell.angle_alpha   90.00
_cell.angle_beta   90.00
_cell.angle_gamma   90.00
#
_symmetry.space_group_name_H-M   'P 1'
#
loop_
_entity.id
_entity.type
_entity.pdbx_description
1 polymer ?
#
loop_
_entity_poly.entity_id
_entity_poly.type
_entity_poly.pdbx_seq_one_letter_code
_entity_poly.pdbx_strand_id
1 'polypeptide(L)'
;MREVHVGVYGSHMGGHMLARKIMRTSYFRLTMKTDCCQFVQTCPELWGIDIIGKIFPKSSSGHEFILVAIDYFTKWVKAASYARLTSIGVASFIRSHIICRYGVPHELISDRGVHFKAEVDTLVQKYGIQHHRSYTLLLSVMAQARLDQLNLLDERGLRAADHVHAYQRKMARAFKKRVKPRPLQIGDLVLKVIKGLIRDPKGKFKPNWSGP
;
A
#
# COMPACT_ATOMS: atom_id res chain seq x y z
N MET A 1 -0.38 -12.48 -18.30
CA MET A 1 -1.24 -11.50 -17.60
C MET A 1 -2.19 -12.18 -16.62
N ARG A 2 -3.11 -13.05 -17.09
CA ARG A 2 -4.08 -13.77 -16.25
C ARG A 2 -3.45 -14.51 -15.07
N GLU A 3 -2.42 -15.32 -15.28
CA GLU A 3 -1.74 -16.07 -14.21
C GLU A 3 -1.11 -15.16 -13.13
N VAL A 4 -0.50 -14.05 -13.54
CA VAL A 4 0.12 -13.09 -12.61
C VAL A 4 -0.93 -12.27 -11.83
N HIS A 5 -2.13 -12.11 -12.40
CA HIS A 5 -3.20 -11.31 -11.81
C HIS A 5 -4.21 -12.13 -10.98
N VAL A 6 -4.64 -13.29 -11.48
CA VAL A 6 -5.72 -14.17 -10.97
C VAL A 6 -5.22 -15.58 -10.62
N GLY A 7 -3.94 -15.90 -10.83
CA GLY A 7 -3.39 -17.21 -10.48
C GLY A 7 -3.35 -17.47 -8.98
N VAL A 8 -2.87 -18.65 -8.57
CA VAL A 8 -2.81 -19.10 -7.16
C VAL A 8 -2.05 -18.11 -6.25
N TYR A 9 -1.09 -17.37 -6.81
CA TYR A 9 -0.34 -16.29 -6.14
C TYR A 9 -0.64 -14.90 -6.74
N GLY A 10 -1.76 -14.78 -7.46
CA GLY A 10 -2.21 -13.55 -8.11
C GLY A 10 -2.72 -12.54 -7.08
N SER A 11 -2.27 -11.29 -7.18
CA SER A 11 -2.55 -10.25 -6.19
C SER A 11 -3.74 -9.35 -6.57
N HIS A 12 -4.41 -9.61 -7.69
CA HIS A 12 -5.44 -8.74 -8.29
C HIS A 12 -5.01 -7.27 -8.40
N MET A 13 -3.72 -7.03 -8.63
CA MET A 13 -3.14 -5.70 -8.66
C MET A 13 -3.63 -4.85 -9.85
N GLY A 14 -3.76 -3.54 -9.63
CA GLY A 14 -4.14 -2.59 -10.68
C GLY A 14 -3.25 -2.67 -11.94
N GLY A 15 -3.81 -2.38 -13.11
CA GLY A 15 -3.18 -2.62 -14.41
C GLY A 15 -1.77 -2.04 -14.58
N HIS A 16 -1.50 -0.86 -14.02
CA HIS A 16 -0.16 -0.28 -14.02
C HIS A 16 0.87 -1.10 -13.22
N MET A 17 0.47 -1.66 -12.09
CA MET A 17 1.32 -2.52 -11.27
C MET A 17 1.50 -3.89 -11.95
N LEU A 18 0.43 -4.44 -12.52
CA LEU A 18 0.48 -5.69 -13.29
C LEU A 18 1.48 -5.61 -14.44
N ALA A 19 1.42 -4.53 -15.23
CA ALA A 19 2.38 -4.29 -16.30
C ALA A 19 3.82 -4.21 -15.77
N ARG A 20 4.04 -3.56 -14.63
CA ARG A 20 5.38 -3.42 -14.02
C ARG A 20 5.92 -4.75 -13.51
N LYS A 21 5.06 -5.59 -12.91
CA LYS A 21 5.42 -6.93 -12.44
C LYS A 21 5.79 -7.86 -13.59
N ILE A 22 5.02 -7.83 -14.69
CA ILE A 22 5.31 -8.60 -15.90
C ILE A 22 6.59 -8.11 -16.60
N MET A 23 6.83 -6.80 -16.65
CA MET A 23 8.08 -6.25 -17.20
C MET A 23 9.33 -6.65 -16.40
N ARG A 24 9.20 -6.87 -15.09
CA ARG A 24 10.31 -7.30 -14.22
C ARG A 24 10.68 -8.77 -14.39
N THR A 25 9.77 -9.60 -14.90
CA THR A 25 10.06 -11.00 -15.24
C THR A 25 10.58 -11.14 -16.68
N SER A 26 11.13 -10.05 -17.24
CA SER A 26 11.75 -9.99 -18.57
C SER A 26 10.81 -10.20 -19.76
N TYR A 27 9.50 -10.12 -19.56
CA TYR A 27 8.53 -10.06 -20.65
C TYR A 27 8.32 -8.60 -21.04
N PHE A 28 8.40 -8.28 -22.33
CA PHE A 28 8.21 -6.91 -22.83
C PHE A 28 7.22 -6.86 -24.00
N ARG A 29 6.31 -5.88 -23.99
CA ARG A 29 5.37 -5.59 -25.08
C ARG A 29 5.07 -4.09 -25.10
N LEU A 30 5.03 -3.48 -26.28
CA LEU A 30 4.83 -2.03 -26.44
C LEU A 30 3.54 -1.52 -25.79
N THR A 31 2.45 -2.30 -25.90
CA THR A 31 1.12 -1.99 -25.35
C THR A 31 0.91 -2.57 -23.95
N MET A 32 1.95 -3.08 -23.28
CA MET A 32 1.75 -3.86 -22.05
C MET A 32 1.01 -3.09 -20.95
N LYS A 33 1.24 -1.77 -20.82
CA LYS A 33 0.52 -0.95 -19.85
C LYS A 33 -0.97 -0.85 -20.19
N THR A 34 -1.31 -0.56 -21.44
CA THR A 34 -2.70 -0.44 -21.89
C THR A 34 -3.41 -1.79 -21.81
N ASP A 35 -2.76 -2.85 -22.25
CA ASP A 35 -3.31 -4.22 -22.23
C ASP A 35 -3.56 -4.68 -20.80
N CYS A 36 -2.63 -4.40 -19.86
CA CYS A 36 -2.84 -4.72 -18.45
C CYS A 36 -3.96 -3.87 -17.84
N CYS A 37 -4.08 -2.58 -18.19
CA CYS A 37 -5.19 -1.76 -17.71
C CYS A 37 -6.55 -2.24 -18.24
N GLN A 38 -6.66 -2.58 -19.52
CA GLN A 38 -7.87 -3.13 -20.13
C GLN A 38 -8.21 -4.52 -19.59
N PHE A 39 -7.20 -5.38 -19.40
CA PHE A 39 -7.36 -6.71 -18.82
C PHE A 39 -7.88 -6.63 -17.37
N VAL A 40 -7.39 -5.66 -16.60
CA VAL A 40 -7.83 -5.46 -15.23
C VAL A 40 -9.24 -4.84 -15.16
N GLN A 41 -9.63 -4.03 -16.13
CA GLN A 41 -11.01 -3.52 -16.27
C GLN A 41 -12.04 -4.63 -16.57
N THR A 42 -11.59 -5.76 -17.11
CA THR A 42 -12.43 -6.95 -17.35
C THR A 42 -12.36 -7.96 -16.21
N CYS A 43 -11.66 -7.63 -15.11
CA CYS A 43 -11.60 -8.47 -13.93
C CYS A 43 -12.93 -8.36 -13.16
N PRO A 44 -13.55 -9.48 -12.75
CA PRO A 44 -14.81 -9.45 -12.02
C PRO A 44 -14.68 -8.62 -10.73
N GLU A 45 -15.66 -7.75 -10.47
CA GLU A 45 -15.73 -6.95 -9.26
C GLU A 45 -15.98 -7.86 -8.06
N LEU A 46 -14.91 -8.11 -7.31
CA LEU A 46 -14.88 -9.04 -6.18
C LEU A 46 -14.81 -8.25 -4.86
N TRP A 47 -15.71 -8.56 -3.93
CA TRP A 47 -15.72 -7.95 -2.61
C TRP A 47 -15.54 -8.99 -1.52
N GLY A 48 -14.65 -8.71 -0.57
CA GLY A 48 -14.47 -9.52 0.64
C GLY A 48 -15.16 -8.85 1.81
N ILE A 49 -15.92 -9.60 2.59
CA ILE A 49 -16.58 -9.09 3.80
C ILE A 49 -16.24 -9.96 4.99
N ASP A 50 -15.93 -9.31 6.10
CA ASP A 50 -15.58 -9.94 7.36
C ASP A 50 -16.19 -9.23 8.56
N ILE A 51 -16.34 -9.98 9.65
CA ILE A 51 -16.76 -9.46 10.95
C ILE A 51 -15.61 -9.61 11.92
N ILE A 52 -15.08 -8.47 12.36
CA ILE A 52 -14.19 -8.43 13.52
C ILE A 52 -15.05 -8.67 14.75
N GLY A 53 -14.78 -9.80 15.40
CA GLY A 53 -15.58 -10.37 16.49
C GLY A 53 -15.70 -9.49 17.73
N LYS A 54 -16.41 -10.02 18.74
CA LYS A 54 -16.84 -9.30 19.93
C LYS A 54 -15.66 -8.62 20.65
N ILE A 55 -15.57 -7.30 20.53
CA ILE A 55 -14.50 -6.49 21.11
C ILE A 55 -14.77 -6.29 22.60
N PHE A 56 -13.75 -6.56 23.42
CA PHE A 56 -13.77 -6.31 24.85
C PHE A 56 -12.55 -5.47 25.28
N PRO A 57 -12.73 -4.42 26.11
CA PRO A 57 -14.01 -3.87 26.56
C PRO A 57 -14.81 -3.25 25.41
N LYS A 58 -16.12 -3.07 25.61
CA LYS A 58 -16.97 -2.41 24.61
C LYS A 58 -16.49 -0.98 24.36
N SER A 59 -16.77 -0.46 23.16
CA SER A 59 -16.58 0.96 22.87
C SER A 59 -17.39 1.83 23.84
N SER A 60 -17.02 3.10 23.98
CA SER A 60 -17.80 4.09 24.75
C SER A 60 -19.24 4.22 24.29
N SER A 61 -19.52 3.92 23.01
CA SER A 61 -20.88 3.86 22.44
C SER A 61 -21.60 2.52 22.62
N GLY A 62 -20.97 1.54 23.28
CA GLY A 62 -21.51 0.18 23.45
C GLY A 62 -21.33 -0.73 22.24
N HIS A 63 -20.61 -0.28 21.20
CA HIS A 63 -20.34 -1.06 20.00
C HIS A 63 -19.34 -2.20 20.30
N GLU A 64 -19.68 -3.42 19.88
CA GLU A 64 -18.89 -4.63 20.15
C GLU A 64 -18.49 -5.39 18.88
N PHE A 65 -19.02 -5.05 17.70
CA PHE A 65 -18.64 -5.66 16.43
C PHE A 65 -18.19 -4.62 15.41
N ILE A 66 -17.31 -5.01 14.50
CA ILE A 66 -16.97 -4.20 13.31
C ILE A 66 -17.15 -5.06 12.07
N LEU A 67 -18.05 -4.65 11.18
CA LEU A 67 -18.20 -5.22 9.85
C LEU A 67 -17.29 -4.48 8.89
N VAL A 68 -16.47 -5.23 8.16
CA VAL A 68 -15.49 -4.70 7.21
C VAL A 68 -15.77 -5.29 5.83
N ALA A 69 -15.79 -4.45 4.80
CA ALA A 69 -15.79 -4.86 3.41
C ALA A 69 -14.58 -4.27 2.68
N ILE A 70 -13.94 -5.09 1.86
CA ILE A 70 -12.75 -4.73 1.11
C ILE A 70 -13.03 -5.00 -0.36
N ASP A 71 -12.86 -3.97 -1.18
CA ASP A 71 -12.81 -4.14 -2.63
C ASP A 71 -11.48 -4.79 -3.00
N TYR A 72 -11.52 -5.96 -3.64
CA TYR A 72 -10.30 -6.65 -4.06
C TYR A 72 -9.52 -5.92 -5.12
N PHE A 73 -10.20 -5.14 -5.97
CA PHE A 73 -9.56 -4.45 -7.08
C PHE A 73 -8.78 -3.23 -6.59
N THR A 74 -9.47 -2.31 -5.91
CA THR A 74 -8.84 -1.07 -5.45
C THR A 74 -8.16 -1.20 -4.09
N LYS A 75 -8.43 -2.29 -3.35
CA LYS A 75 -8.07 -2.45 -1.93
C LYS A 75 -8.69 -1.38 -1.03
N TRP A 76 -9.76 -0.69 -1.47
CA TRP A 76 -10.50 0.23 -0.61
C TRP A 76 -11.27 -0.52 0.47
N VAL A 77 -11.20 -0.01 1.70
CA VAL A 77 -11.86 -0.58 2.87
C VAL A 77 -13.07 0.26 3.26
N LYS A 78 -14.19 -0.40 3.52
CA LYS A 78 -15.37 0.14 4.20
C LYS A 78 -15.56 -0.57 5.51
N ALA A 79 -15.77 0.16 6.59
CA ALA A 79 -16.01 -0.41 7.90
C ALA A 79 -17.18 0.30 8.59
N ALA A 80 -17.98 -0.47 9.33
CA ALA A 80 -19.04 0.05 10.18
C ALA A 80 -19.05 -0.74 11.50
N SER A 81 -19.23 -0.03 12.63
CA SER A 81 -19.31 -0.64 13.94
C SER A 81 -20.76 -0.87 14.37
N TYR A 82 -21.02 -1.91 15.15
CA TYR A 82 -22.36 -2.29 15.61
C TYR A 82 -22.36 -2.68 17.09
N ALA A 83 -23.38 -2.24 17.84
CA ALA A 83 -23.65 -2.70 19.20
C ALA A 83 -24.22 -4.13 19.24
N ARG A 84 -25.03 -4.49 18.24
CA ARG A 84 -25.52 -5.86 17.99
C ARG A 84 -25.55 -6.08 16.49
N LEU A 85 -24.87 -7.10 16.00
CA LEU A 85 -24.82 -7.41 14.57
C LEU A 85 -25.79 -8.54 14.23
N THR A 86 -26.64 -8.30 13.23
CA THR A 86 -27.61 -9.27 12.68
C THR A 86 -27.40 -9.42 11.17
N SER A 87 -27.91 -10.50 10.57
CA SER A 87 -27.86 -10.71 9.12
C SER A 87 -28.55 -9.58 8.35
N ILE A 88 -29.62 -9.01 8.89
CA ILE A 88 -30.29 -7.82 8.34
C ILE A 88 -29.35 -6.61 8.34
N GLY A 89 -28.60 -6.40 9.43
CA GLY A 89 -27.60 -5.34 9.51
C GLY A 89 -26.50 -5.51 8.45
N VAL A 90 -26.03 -6.74 8.24
CA VAL A 90 -25.04 -7.07 7.19
C VAL A 90 -25.61 -6.81 5.79
N ALA A 91 -26.83 -7.27 5.50
CA ALA A 91 -27.48 -7.04 4.21
C ALA A 91 -27.70 -5.54 3.92
N SER A 92 -28.13 -4.77 4.94
CA SER A 92 -28.28 -3.32 4.85
C SER A 92 -26.94 -2.62 4.56
N PHE A 93 -25.86 -3.08 5.19
CA PHE A 93 -24.52 -2.58 4.95
C PHE A 93 -24.08 -2.83 3.50
N ILE A 94 -24.23 -4.07 3.01
CA ILE A 94 -23.89 -4.44 1.61
C ILE A 94 -24.67 -3.56 0.64
N ARG A 95 -25.98 -3.43 0.82
CA ARG A 95 -26.82 -2.61 -0.05
C ARG A 95 -26.36 -1.15 -0.07
N SER A 96 -26.17 -0.54 1.10
CA SER A 96 -25.96 0.91 1.21
C SER A 96 -24.53 1.34 0.91
N HIS A 97 -23.53 0.53 1.29
CA HIS A 97 -22.11 0.89 1.21
C HIS A 97 -21.41 0.26 0.01
N ILE A 98 -21.97 -0.80 -0.59
CA ILE A 98 -21.41 -1.47 -1.76
C ILE A 98 -22.33 -1.21 -2.96
N ILE A 99 -23.52 -1.80 -2.97
CA ILE A 99 -24.40 -1.82 -4.15
C ILE A 99 -24.82 -0.43 -4.60
N CYS A 100 -25.36 0.39 -3.70
CA CYS A 100 -25.86 1.72 -4.04
C CYS A 100 -24.75 2.74 -4.41
N ARG A 101 -23.48 2.43 -4.12
CA ARG A 101 -22.35 3.35 -4.35
C ARG A 101 -21.45 2.94 -5.50
N TYR A 102 -21.17 1.65 -5.61
CA TYR A 102 -20.19 1.10 -6.54
C TYR A 102 -20.83 0.24 -7.62
N GLY A 103 -22.09 -0.18 -7.44
CA GLY A 103 -22.77 -1.13 -8.32
C GLY A 103 -22.82 -2.54 -7.74
N VAL A 104 -23.46 -3.45 -8.48
CA VAL A 104 -23.64 -4.83 -8.05
C VAL A 104 -22.34 -5.60 -8.27
N PRO A 105 -21.70 -6.13 -7.20
CA PRO A 105 -20.48 -6.89 -7.36
C PRO A 105 -20.77 -8.22 -8.07
N HIS A 106 -19.81 -8.71 -8.84
CA HIS A 106 -19.93 -10.02 -9.50
C HIS A 106 -19.89 -11.15 -8.48
N GLU A 107 -18.98 -11.06 -7.51
CA GLU A 107 -18.79 -12.08 -6.49
C GLU A 107 -18.52 -11.46 -5.11
N LEU A 108 -19.10 -12.09 -4.09
CA LEU A 108 -18.94 -11.76 -2.69
C LEU A 108 -18.25 -12.92 -1.98
N ILE A 109 -17.20 -12.63 -1.22
CA ILE A 109 -16.49 -13.60 -0.39
C ILE A 109 -16.77 -13.27 1.08
N SER A 110 -17.23 -14.25 1.84
CA SER A 110 -17.32 -14.15 3.30
C SER A 110 -16.88 -15.45 3.96
N ASP A 111 -16.72 -15.40 5.28
CA ASP A 111 -16.64 -16.64 6.07
C ASP A 111 -18.00 -17.37 6.09
N ARG A 112 -18.05 -18.51 6.80
CA ARG A 112 -19.27 -19.31 6.99
C ARG A 112 -20.10 -18.87 8.22
N GLY A 113 -19.84 -17.67 8.74
CA GLY A 113 -20.48 -17.11 9.91
C GLY A 113 -22.00 -17.00 9.76
N VAL A 114 -22.72 -17.15 10.87
CA VAL A 114 -24.20 -17.12 10.89
C VAL A 114 -24.77 -15.77 10.47
N HIS A 115 -24.01 -14.68 10.62
CA HIS A 115 -24.40 -13.34 10.21
C HIS A 115 -24.42 -13.15 8.68
N PHE A 116 -23.76 -14.04 7.92
CA PHE A 116 -23.74 -14.01 6.44
C PHE A 116 -24.76 -14.97 5.82
N LYS A 117 -25.78 -15.38 6.59
CA LYS A 117 -26.87 -16.25 6.14
C LYS A 117 -28.21 -15.52 6.17
N ALA A 118 -29.25 -16.17 5.67
CA ALA A 118 -30.64 -15.70 5.67
C ALA A 118 -30.81 -14.42 4.85
N GLU A 119 -30.85 -13.25 5.49
CA GLU A 119 -31.09 -11.98 4.78
C GLU A 119 -29.99 -11.68 3.74
N VAL A 120 -28.76 -12.11 4.01
CA VAL A 120 -27.66 -11.97 3.05
C VAL A 120 -27.85 -12.90 1.85
N ASP A 121 -28.29 -14.14 2.05
CA ASP A 121 -28.56 -15.09 0.95
C ASP A 121 -29.69 -14.56 0.05
N THR A 122 -30.78 -14.01 0.64
CA THR A 122 -31.88 -13.42 -0.15
C THR A 122 -31.43 -12.20 -0.96
N LEU A 123 -30.58 -11.35 -0.38
CA LEU A 123 -30.02 -10.20 -1.07
C LEU A 123 -29.11 -10.63 -2.24
N VAL A 124 -28.22 -11.59 -2.00
CA VAL A 124 -27.32 -12.14 -3.02
C VAL A 124 -28.14 -12.73 -4.19
N GLN A 125 -29.16 -13.53 -3.88
CA GLN A 125 -30.04 -14.12 -4.89
C GLN A 125 -30.80 -13.05 -5.68
N LYS A 126 -31.30 -12.01 -5.00
CA LYS A 126 -32.04 -10.91 -5.63
C LYS A 126 -31.22 -10.14 -6.67
N TYR A 127 -29.93 -9.94 -6.41
CA TYR A 127 -29.05 -9.19 -7.30
C TYR A 127 -28.21 -10.10 -8.22
N GLY A 128 -28.38 -11.43 -8.16
CA GLY A 128 -27.62 -12.38 -8.97
C GLY A 128 -26.13 -12.41 -8.63
N ILE A 129 -25.75 -12.10 -7.40
CA ILE A 129 -24.36 -12.08 -6.95
C ILE A 129 -23.90 -13.52 -6.69
N GLN A 130 -22.68 -13.88 -7.08
CA GLN A 130 -22.10 -15.15 -6.67
C GLN A 130 -21.57 -15.04 -5.24
N HIS A 131 -22.00 -15.91 -4.31
CA HIS A 131 -21.53 -15.86 -2.92
C HIS A 131 -20.67 -17.07 -2.58
N HIS A 132 -19.38 -16.81 -2.41
CA HIS A 132 -18.39 -17.80 -2.02
C HIS A 132 -18.14 -17.79 -0.51
N ARG A 133 -18.33 -18.95 0.14
CA ARG A 133 -18.22 -19.11 1.60
C ARG A 133 -17.14 -20.11 1.98
N SER A 134 -16.06 -19.64 2.61
CA SER A 134 -14.90 -20.49 2.97
C SER A 134 -14.46 -20.28 4.42
N TYR A 135 -14.00 -21.36 5.08
CA TYR A 135 -13.49 -21.31 6.46
C TYR A 135 -12.11 -20.65 6.58
N THR A 136 -11.31 -20.66 5.51
CA THR A 136 -9.85 -20.48 5.60
C THR A 136 -9.34 -19.25 4.84
N LEU A 137 -10.16 -18.64 3.97
CA LEU A 137 -9.65 -17.69 2.98
C LEU A 137 -9.54 -16.26 3.49
N LEU A 138 -10.13 -15.92 4.62
CA LEU A 138 -10.14 -14.54 5.04
C LEU A 138 -8.79 -14.11 5.62
N LEU A 139 -8.13 -14.97 6.39
CA LEU A 139 -6.79 -14.72 6.92
C LEU A 139 -5.71 -14.78 5.84
N SER A 140 -5.72 -15.75 4.93
CA SER A 140 -4.72 -15.83 3.86
C SER A 140 -4.88 -14.69 2.86
N VAL A 141 -6.12 -14.33 2.52
CA VAL A 141 -6.38 -13.29 1.52
C VAL A 141 -6.29 -11.88 2.09
N MET A 142 -6.70 -11.65 3.35
CA MET A 142 -6.37 -10.41 4.06
C MET A 142 -4.88 -10.29 4.36
N ALA A 143 -4.19 -11.39 4.71
CA ALA A 143 -2.74 -11.38 4.87
C ALA A 143 -2.06 -11.07 3.53
N GLN A 144 -2.55 -11.61 2.42
CA GLN A 144 -2.03 -11.30 1.09
C GLN A 144 -2.26 -9.83 0.73
N ALA A 145 -3.47 -9.30 0.96
CA ALA A 145 -3.76 -7.88 0.74
C ALA A 145 -2.89 -6.96 1.61
N ARG A 146 -2.64 -7.35 2.86
CA ARG A 146 -1.74 -6.64 3.79
C ARG A 146 -0.28 -6.75 3.37
N LEU A 147 0.15 -7.92 2.90
CA LEU A 147 1.50 -8.16 2.36
C LEU A 147 1.72 -7.35 1.09
N ASP A 148 0.73 -7.28 0.20
CA ASP A 148 0.77 -6.49 -1.02
C ASP A 148 0.82 -4.97 -0.72
N GLN A 149 0.11 -4.51 0.32
CA GLN A 149 0.28 -3.13 0.82
C GLN A 149 1.69 -2.89 1.37
N LEU A 150 2.25 -3.84 2.12
CA LEU A 150 3.62 -3.75 2.64
C LEU A 150 4.63 -3.68 1.50
N ASN A 151 4.48 -4.54 0.49
CA ASN A 151 5.30 -4.54 -0.72
C ASN A 151 5.19 -3.21 -1.47
N LEU A 152 4.00 -2.60 -1.53
CA LEU A 152 3.80 -1.30 -2.17
C LEU A 152 4.52 -0.15 -1.44
N LEU A 153 4.52 -0.20 -0.10
CA LEU A 153 5.25 0.75 0.74
C LEU A 153 6.76 0.55 0.61
N ASP A 154 7.23 -0.70 0.64
CA ASP A 154 8.63 -1.03 0.46
C ASP A 154 9.14 -0.60 -0.92
N GLU A 155 8.33 -0.79 -1.97
CA GLU A 155 8.61 -0.27 -3.30
C GLU A 155 8.67 1.26 -3.40
N ARG A 156 7.83 1.99 -2.64
CA ARG A 156 7.91 3.45 -2.55
C ARG A 156 9.18 3.87 -1.80
N GLY A 157 9.55 3.13 -0.76
CA GLY A 157 10.80 3.30 -0.02
C GLY A 157 12.02 3.10 -0.92
N LEU A 158 12.07 2.01 -1.69
CA LEU A 158 13.15 1.74 -2.65
C LEU A 158 13.28 2.85 -3.68
N ARG A 159 12.17 3.34 -4.25
CA ARG A 159 12.21 4.45 -5.22
C ARG A 159 12.71 5.77 -4.61
N ALA A 160 12.32 6.05 -3.37
CA ALA A 160 12.83 7.21 -2.66
C ALA A 160 14.35 7.07 -2.42
N ALA A 161 14.81 5.87 -2.03
CA ALA A 161 16.22 5.57 -1.86
C ALA A 161 17.03 5.69 -3.17
N ASP A 162 16.50 5.16 -4.28
CA ASP A 162 17.09 5.29 -5.62
C ASP A 162 17.18 6.75 -6.06
N HIS A 163 16.14 7.54 -5.77
CA HIS A 163 16.12 8.96 -6.09
C HIS A 163 17.17 9.74 -5.30
N VAL A 164 17.30 9.47 -3.99
CA VAL A 164 18.34 10.04 -3.13
C VAL A 164 19.74 9.64 -3.63
N HIS A 165 19.96 8.38 -3.99
CA HIS A 165 21.24 7.92 -4.54
C HIS A 165 21.56 8.59 -5.88
N ALA A 166 20.58 8.73 -6.77
CA ALA A 166 20.76 9.43 -8.03
C ALA A 166 21.10 10.92 -7.82
N TYR A 167 20.44 11.58 -6.86
CA TYR A 167 20.73 12.95 -6.48
C TYR A 167 22.15 13.09 -5.91
N GLN A 168 22.55 12.23 -4.96
CA GLN A 168 23.90 12.22 -4.38
C GLN A 168 24.97 12.01 -5.46
N ARG A 169 24.77 11.06 -6.39
CA ARG A 169 25.68 10.85 -7.53
C ARG A 169 25.78 12.09 -8.42
N LYS A 170 24.66 12.79 -8.68
CA LYS A 170 24.66 14.01 -9.48
C LYS A 170 25.43 15.14 -8.77
N MET A 171 25.24 15.30 -7.47
CA MET A 171 25.99 16.26 -6.64
C MET A 171 27.49 15.94 -6.61
N ALA A 172 27.86 14.67 -6.40
CA ALA A 172 29.26 14.23 -6.41
C ALA A 172 29.95 14.49 -7.76
N ARG A 173 29.26 14.22 -8.87
CA ARG A 173 29.77 14.51 -10.23
C ARG A 173 29.94 16.01 -10.46
N ALA A 174 28.96 16.83 -10.06
CA ALA A 174 29.03 18.28 -10.19
C ALA A 174 30.22 18.86 -9.38
N PHE A 175 30.43 18.37 -8.16
CA PHE A 175 31.57 18.75 -7.32
C PHE A 175 32.91 18.34 -7.95
N LYS A 176 33.06 17.06 -8.35
CA LYS A 176 34.29 16.56 -8.99
C LYS A 176 34.63 17.28 -10.31
N LYS A 177 33.63 17.74 -11.07
CA LYS A 177 33.86 18.54 -12.28
C LYS A 177 34.47 19.92 -11.96
N ARG A 178 34.16 20.49 -10.80
CA ARG A 178 34.61 21.83 -10.39
C ARG A 178 35.89 21.81 -9.56
N VAL A 179 36.20 20.70 -8.91
CA VAL A 179 37.41 20.56 -8.08
C VAL A 179 38.52 19.89 -8.88
N LYS A 180 39.56 20.66 -9.19
CA LYS A 180 40.81 20.12 -9.74
C LYS A 180 41.73 19.74 -8.58
N PRO A 181 42.22 18.50 -8.48
CA PRO A 181 43.18 18.12 -7.46
C PRO A 181 44.48 18.89 -7.71
N ARG A 182 44.96 19.60 -6.69
CA ARG A 182 46.25 20.30 -6.69
C ARG A 182 47.18 19.55 -5.72
N PRO A 183 48.36 19.09 -6.17
CA PRO A 183 49.35 18.55 -5.25
C PRO A 183 49.81 19.66 -4.30
N LEU A 184 49.77 19.38 -3.00
CA LEU A 184 50.18 20.30 -1.94
C LEU A 184 51.63 20.02 -1.57
N GLN A 185 52.42 21.07 -1.40
CA GLN A 185 53.81 20.99 -0.95
C GLN A 185 53.93 21.44 0.50
N ILE A 186 55.02 21.03 1.15
CA ILE A 186 55.35 21.47 2.51
C ILE A 186 55.51 23.00 2.49
N GLY A 187 54.65 23.71 3.23
CA GLY A 187 54.58 25.18 3.26
C GLY A 187 53.31 25.78 2.65
N ASP A 188 52.49 25.00 1.93
CA ASP A 188 51.23 25.49 1.36
C ASP A 188 50.14 25.72 2.43
N LEU A 189 49.50 26.89 2.41
CA LEU A 189 48.38 27.21 3.28
C LEU A 189 47.09 26.55 2.77
N VAL A 190 46.40 25.80 3.64
CA VAL A 190 45.15 25.09 3.32
C VAL A 190 44.01 25.43 4.28
N LEU A 191 42.78 25.44 3.76
CA LEU A 191 41.57 25.66 4.56
C LEU A 191 41.27 24.46 5.45
N LYS A 192 41.39 24.64 6.76
CA LYS A 192 41.04 23.63 7.78
C LYS A 192 39.54 23.69 8.07
N VAL A 193 38.82 22.63 7.77
CA VAL A 193 37.41 22.49 8.19
C VAL A 193 37.35 22.17 9.68
N ILE A 194 36.87 23.11 10.48
CA ILE A 194 36.65 22.95 11.92
C ILE A 194 35.27 22.32 12.12
N LYS A 195 35.20 21.00 12.32
CA LYS A 195 33.95 20.29 12.65
C LYS A 195 33.58 20.55 14.13
N GLY A 196 32.72 21.53 14.38
CA GLY A 196 31.77 21.59 15.50
C GLY A 196 32.29 21.72 16.94
N LEU A 197 32.13 22.92 17.50
CA LEU A 197 32.04 23.31 18.92
C LEU A 197 33.15 22.89 19.90
N ILE A 198 34.13 23.78 20.03
CA ILE A 198 34.39 24.38 21.35
C ILE A 198 33.97 25.83 21.21
N ARG A 199 32.90 26.25 21.91
CA ARG A 199 32.68 27.66 22.20
C ARG A 199 33.82 28.10 23.10
N ASP A 200 34.91 28.59 22.51
CA ASP A 200 35.94 29.28 23.28
C ASP A 200 35.29 30.56 23.85
N PRO A 201 35.32 30.85 25.17
CA PRO A 201 34.59 31.97 25.78
C PRO A 201 35.12 33.36 25.40
N LYS A 202 35.98 33.46 24.38
CA LYS A 202 36.81 34.65 24.15
C LYS A 202 36.29 35.47 22.97
N GLY A 203 35.52 36.49 23.31
CA GLY A 203 35.49 37.83 22.71
C GLY A 203 35.38 37.97 21.19
N LYS A 204 34.35 38.70 20.74
CA LYS A 204 33.93 39.00 19.36
C LYS A 204 34.99 39.57 18.38
N PHE A 205 36.23 39.78 18.81
CA PHE A 205 37.28 40.51 18.07
C PHE A 205 38.64 39.80 17.99
N LYS A 206 38.74 38.49 18.26
CA LYS A 206 40.02 37.78 18.03
C LYS A 206 40.16 37.28 16.59
N PRO A 207 41.38 37.34 15.99
CA PRO A 207 41.66 36.74 14.70
C PRO A 207 41.46 35.22 14.75
N ASN A 208 40.81 34.68 13.72
CA ASN A 208 40.48 33.26 13.54
C ASN A 208 41.58 32.45 12.83
N TRP A 209 42.81 32.98 12.81
CA TRP A 209 43.98 32.35 12.19
C TRP A 209 45.12 32.34 13.19
N SER A 210 45.72 31.17 13.41
CA SER A 210 47.03 31.01 14.04
C SER A 210 48.01 30.61 12.93
N GLY A 211 48.98 31.49 12.65
CA GLY A 211 50.06 31.25 11.70
C GLY A 211 51.08 30.21 12.22
N PRO A 212 52.18 29.96 11.49
CA PRO A 212 53.29 29.16 12.00
C PRO A 212 53.90 29.76 13.27
#